data_AF-J0LA34-F1
#
_entry.id   AF-J0LA34-F1
#
_cell.length_a   1.000
_cell.length_b   1.000
_cell.length_c   1.000
_cell.angle_alpha   90.00
_cell.angle_beta   90.00
_cell.angle_gamma   90.00
#
_symmetry.space_group_name_H-M   'P 1'
#
loop_
_entity.id
_entity.type
_entity.pdbx_description
1 polymer ?
#
loop_
_entity_poly.entity_id
_entity_poly.type
_entity_poly.pdbx_seq_one_letter_code
_entity_poly.pdbx_strand_id
1 'polypeptide(L)' 'LIWVIPKMHIQGHTEECQYLYHLLYTAGAGRVCGEGVERPWVETNHAAAISKDANAGHRQEILNDCHNFWNFTKLVDI' A
#
# COMPACT_ATOMS: atom_id res chain seq x y z
N LEU A 1 -2.91 -8.81 21.10
CA LEU A 1 -2.51 -8.16 19.83
C LEU A 1 -1.10 -8.62 19.49
N ILE A 2 -0.87 -9.08 18.26
CA ILE A 2 0.47 -9.42 17.76
C ILE A 2 0.91 -8.24 16.89
N TRP A 3 2.11 -7.72 17.16
CA TRP A 3 2.71 -6.65 16.37
C TRP A 3 3.57 -7.26 15.27
N VAL A 4 3.41 -6.79 14.04
CA VAL A 4 4.17 -7.26 12.87
C VAL A 4 4.58 -6.08 12.02
N ILE A 5 5.66 -6.23 11.28
CA ILE A 5 6.16 -5.25 10.31
C ILE A 5 6.02 -5.85 8.89
N PRO A 6 5.46 -5.10 7.93
CA PRO A 6 5.40 -5.52 6.52
C PRO A 6 6.75 -5.95 5.95
N LYS A 7 6.71 -6.85 4.97
CA LYS A 7 7.89 -7.60 4.51
C LYS A 7 8.93 -6.73 3.82
N MET A 8 8.56 -5.63 3.16
CA MET A 8 9.53 -4.70 2.59
C MET A 8 10.16 -3.87 3.72
N HIS A 9 9.34 -3.36 4.63
CA HIS A 9 9.78 -2.50 5.73
C HIS A 9 10.73 -3.18 6.70
N ILE A 10 10.45 -4.42 7.08
CA ILE A 10 11.25 -5.16 8.08
C ILE A 10 12.72 -5.31 7.66
N GLN A 11 13.02 -5.29 6.36
CA GLN A 11 14.39 -5.35 5.84
C GLN A 11 15.24 -4.14 6.25
N GLY A 12 14.60 -2.99 6.51
CA GLY A 12 15.27 -1.78 6.97
C GLY A 12 15.56 -1.75 8.48
N HIS A 13 15.08 -2.74 9.24
CA HIS A 13 15.30 -2.81 10.69
C HIS A 13 16.51 -3.68 11.06
N THR A 14 17.00 -3.50 12.29
CA THR A 14 18.03 -4.35 12.90
C THR A 14 17.60 -5.82 12.94
N GLU A 15 18.59 -6.73 12.98
CA GLU A 15 18.35 -8.18 12.90
C GLU A 15 17.40 -8.70 14.00
N GLU A 16 17.53 -8.18 15.22
CA GLU A 16 16.64 -8.50 16.35
C GLU A 16 15.17 -8.19 16.03
N CYS A 17 14.89 -7.03 15.42
CA CYS A 17 13.55 -6.69 14.98
C CYS A 17 13.04 -7.65 13.89
N GLN A 18 13.92 -8.06 12.97
CA GLN A 18 13.54 -8.99 11.90
C GLN A 18 13.12 -10.35 12.47
N TYR A 19 13.77 -10.86 13.51
CA TYR A 19 13.31 -12.11 14.13
C TYR A 19 12.01 -11.95 14.92
N LEU A 20 11.83 -10.81 15.59
CA LEU A 20 10.69 -10.58 16.48
C LEU A 20 9.39 -10.20 15.75
N TYR A 21 9.48 -9.48 14.64
CA TYR A 21 8.31 -8.82 14.01
C TYR A 21 8.06 -9.20 12.54
N HIS A 22 8.85 -10.11 11.97
CA HIS A 22 8.68 -10.49 10.57
C HIS A 22 7.44 -11.38 10.37
N LEU A 23 6.62 -11.01 9.38
CA LEU A 23 5.35 -11.70 9.06
C LEU A 23 5.50 -13.21 8.86
N LEU A 24 6.59 -13.66 8.25
CA LEU A 24 6.87 -15.09 8.02
C LEU A 24 6.93 -15.92 9.31
N TYR A 25 7.35 -15.32 10.43
CA TYR A 25 7.44 -16.00 11.72
C TYR A 25 6.16 -15.87 12.56
N THR A 26 5.15 -15.19 12.03
CA THR A 26 3.88 -14.96 12.72
C THR A 26 2.86 -16.03 12.37
N ALA A 27 2.44 -16.79 13.38
CA ALA A 27 1.42 -17.82 13.21
C ALA A 27 0.10 -17.21 12.71
N GLY A 28 -0.48 -17.82 11.66
CA GLY A 28 -1.75 -17.38 11.07
C GLY A 28 -1.63 -16.19 10.10
N ALA A 29 -0.45 -15.61 9.88
CA ALA A 29 -0.27 -14.50 8.92
C ALA A 29 -0.43 -14.93 7.45
N GLY A 30 -0.25 -16.22 7.14
CA GLY A 30 -0.20 -16.71 5.77
C GLY A 30 1.02 -16.20 4.99
N ARG A 31 1.06 -16.44 3.68
CA ARG A 31 2.13 -15.95 2.79
C ARG A 31 1.79 -14.59 2.21
N VAL A 32 1.61 -13.59 3.07
CA VAL A 32 1.31 -12.21 2.66
C VAL A 32 2.53 -11.30 2.78
N CYS A 33 2.59 -10.26 1.97
CA CYS A 33 3.63 -9.24 2.07
C CYS A 33 3.30 -8.13 3.09
N GLY A 34 2.02 -7.86 3.34
CA GLY A 34 1.58 -6.74 4.18
C GLY A 34 1.66 -5.35 3.50
N GLU A 35 2.14 -5.27 2.25
CA GLU A 35 2.39 -4.01 1.54
C GLU A 35 1.21 -3.51 0.69
N GLY A 36 0.07 -4.22 0.69
CA GLY A 36 -1.02 -3.96 -0.26
C GLY A 36 -1.64 -2.55 -0.14
N VAL A 37 -1.53 -1.90 1.01
CA VAL A 37 -2.01 -0.53 1.22
C VAL A 37 -1.08 0.53 0.61
N GLU A 38 0.21 0.22 0.48
CA GLU A 38 1.24 1.18 0.04
C GLU A 38 1.60 1.05 -1.45
N ARG A 39 1.33 -0.12 -2.05
CA ARG A 39 1.45 -0.33 -3.50
C ARG A 39 0.89 0.83 -4.36
N PRO A 40 -0.33 1.36 -4.12
CA PRO A 40 -0.91 2.44 -4.93
C PRO A 40 -0.25 3.83 -4.76
N TRP A 41 0.76 3.98 -3.90
CA TRP A 41 1.37 5.29 -3.63
C TRP A 41 2.06 5.87 -4.87
N VAL A 42 2.69 5.03 -5.69
CA VAL A 42 3.36 5.49 -6.93
C VAL A 42 2.35 6.11 -7.89
N GLU A 43 1.19 5.49 -8.02
CA GLU A 43 0.11 5.91 -8.92
C GLU A 43 -0.62 7.12 -8.35
N THR A 44 -0.75 7.21 -7.02
CA THR A 44 -1.24 8.42 -6.35
C THR A 44 -0.33 9.61 -6.62
N ASN A 45 1.00 9.40 -6.69
CA ASN A 45 1.93 10.45 -7.10
C ASN A 45 1.74 10.87 -8.57
N HIS A 46 1.44 9.92 -9.48
CA HIS A 46 1.07 10.27 -10.86
C HIS A 46 -0.24 11.06 -10.92
N ALA A 47 -1.24 10.68 -10.12
CA ALA A 47 -2.50 11.42 -9.99
C ALA A 47 -2.26 12.85 -9.49
N ALA A 48 -1.31 13.03 -8.56
CA ALA A 48 -0.88 14.34 -8.10
C ALA A 48 -0.23 15.17 -9.21
N ALA A 49 0.47 14.56 -10.17
CA ALA A 49 1.05 15.29 -11.30
C ALA A 49 -0.03 15.80 -12.27
N ILE A 50 -0.99 14.95 -12.65
CA ILE A 50 -2.03 15.28 -13.63
C ILE A 50 -3.16 16.16 -13.07
N SER A 51 -3.30 16.23 -11.74
CA SER A 51 -4.33 17.05 -11.08
C SER A 51 -3.91 18.50 -10.79
N LYS A 52 -2.64 18.87 -11.05
CA LYS A 52 -2.11 20.21 -10.74
C LYS A 52 -2.80 21.34 -11.50
N ASP A 53 -3.09 21.10 -12.77
CA ASP A 53 -3.66 22.11 -13.67
C ASP A 53 -5.19 21.94 -13.82
N ALA A 54 -5.79 21.00 -13.10
CA ALA A 54 -7.21 20.74 -13.11
C ALA A 54 -7.98 21.75 -12.24
N ASN A 55 -9.18 22.14 -12.67
CA ASN A 55 -10.10 22.87 -11.80
C ASN A 55 -10.52 22.01 -10.60
N ALA A 56 -11.13 22.60 -9.57
CA ALA A 56 -11.46 21.90 -8.32
C ALA A 56 -12.31 20.64 -8.52
N GLY A 57 -13.31 20.69 -9.40
CA GLY A 57 -14.17 19.53 -9.71
C GLY A 57 -13.40 18.44 -10.45
N HIS A 58 -12.69 18.79 -11.52
CA HIS A 58 -11.90 17.83 -12.30
C HIS A 58 -10.78 17.22 -11.45
N ARG A 59 -10.14 17.99 -10.56
CA ARG A 59 -9.16 17.45 -9.61
C ARG A 59 -9.76 16.36 -8.73
N GLN A 60 -10.99 16.55 -8.25
CA GLN A 60 -11.69 15.53 -7.46
C GLN A 60 -11.98 14.28 -8.29
N GLU A 61 -12.47 14.43 -9.53
CA GLU A 61 -12.73 13.31 -10.43
C GLU A 61 -11.45 12.49 -10.71
N ILE A 62 -10.32 13.15 -11.00
CA ILE A 62 -9.03 12.47 -11.20
C ILE A 62 -8.64 11.60 -10.00
N LEU A 63 -8.73 12.15 -8.79
CA LEU A 63 -8.36 11.44 -7.58
C LEU A 63 -9.32 10.28 -7.30
N ASN A 64 -10.63 10.51 -7.48
CA ASN A 64 -11.66 9.48 -7.35
C ASN A 64 -11.41 8.32 -8.32
N ASP A 65 -11.15 8.60 -9.59
CA ASP A 65 -10.89 7.57 -10.61
C ASP A 65 -9.66 6.74 -10.26
N CYS A 66 -8.56 7.38 -9.85
CA CYS A 66 -7.34 6.67 -9.44
C CYS A 66 -7.61 5.75 -8.24
N HIS A 67 -8.31 6.24 -7.20
CA HIS A 67 -8.60 5.44 -6.01
C HIS A 67 -9.63 4.34 -6.29
N ASN A 68 -10.64 4.60 -7.12
CA ASN A 68 -11.65 3.62 -7.52
C ASN A 68 -11.04 2.48 -8.33
N PHE A 69 -10.11 2.79 -9.24
CA PHE A 69 -9.34 1.77 -9.95
C PHE A 69 -8.60 0.86 -8.97
N TRP A 70 -7.91 1.42 -7.97
CA TRP A 70 -7.21 0.63 -6.95
C TRP A 70 -8.12 -0.14 -6.01
N ASN A 71 -9.33 0.34 -5.75
CA ASN A 71 -10.33 -0.42 -5.02
C ASN A 71 -10.84 -1.59 -5.87
N PHE A 72 -11.03 -1.38 -7.17
CA PHE A 72 -11.42 -2.42 -8.10
C PHE A 72 -10.35 -3.51 -8.21
N THR A 73 -9.07 -3.17 -8.41
CA THR A 73 -7.98 -4.16 -8.48
C THR A 73 -7.91 -5.03 -7.22
N LYS A 74 -8.06 -4.43 -6.04
CA LYS A 74 -8.19 -5.17 -4.76
C LYS A 74 -9.41 -6.10 -4.72
N LEU A 75 -10.53 -5.70 -5.32
CA LEU A 75 -11.75 -6.50 -5.36
C LEU A 75 -11.60 -7.73 -6.27
N VAL A 76 -10.91 -7.58 -7.40
CA VAL A 76 -10.75 -8.64 -8.41
C VAL A 76 -9.45 -9.45 -8.24
N ASP A 77 -8.63 -9.13 -7.24
CA ASP A 77 -7.36 -9.78 -6.93
C ASP A 77 -6.37 -9.78 -8.13
N ILE A 78 -6.26 -8.61 -8.78
CA ILE A 78 -5.31 -8.34 -9.88
C ILE A 78 -4.30 -7.29 -9.41
#